data_AF-A0A9R0XWS7-F1
#
_entry.id   AF-A0A9R0XWS7-F1
#
_cell.length_a   1.000
_cell.length_b   1.000
_cell.length_c   1.000
_cell.angle_alpha   90.00
_cell.angle_beta   90.00
_cell.angle_gamma   90.00
#
_symmetry.space_group_name_H-M   'P 1'
#
loop_
_entity.id
_entity.type
_entity.pdbx_description
1 polymer ?
#
loop_
_entity_poly.entity_id
_entity_poly.type
_entity_poly.pdbx_seq_one_letter_code
_entity_poly.pdbx_strand_id
1 'polypeptide(L)'
;MLVVVGEGMEIVSNAIFKAPWHRVVTSANKERLSLAMFYQPEPERIIGPPGVLVHEKRPAMFKNYLVQTLGDGYWDAFAAGDCTVDFLNVRINAEADTELEGRAVVANN
;
A
#
# COMPACT_ATOMS: atom_id res chain seq x y z
N MET A 1 0.05 -24.78 1.69
CA MET A 1 0.20 -23.53 0.94
C MET A 1 -0.45 -22.42 1.75
N LEU A 2 0.24 -21.31 1.97
CA LEU A 2 -0.30 -20.12 2.64
C LEU A 2 -0.43 -19.01 1.60
N VAL A 3 -1.57 -18.34 1.54
CA VAL A 3 -1.82 -17.20 0.64
C VAL A 3 -1.96 -15.96 1.50
N VAL A 4 -1.17 -14.93 1.18
CA VAL A 4 -1.16 -13.66 1.89
C VAL A 4 -1.50 -12.55 0.90
N VAL A 5 -2.36 -11.63 1.32
CA VAL A 5 -2.70 -10.43 0.57
C VAL A 5 -1.57 -9.41 0.74
N GLY A 6 -1.03 -8.90 -0.37
CA GLY A 6 -0.05 -7.80 -0.35
C GLY A 6 -0.72 -6.43 -0.44
N GLU A 7 0.05 -5.37 -0.20
CA GLU A 7 -0.43 -3.99 -0.22
C GLU A 7 -1.10 -3.58 -1.54
N GLY A 8 -0.61 -4.07 -2.68
CA GLY A 8 -1.24 -3.81 -3.99
C GLY A 8 -2.70 -4.28 -4.04
N MET A 9 -3.03 -5.40 -3.41
CA MET A 9 -4.40 -5.90 -3.34
C MET A 9 -5.23 -5.16 -2.27
N GLU A 10 -4.61 -4.71 -1.18
CA GLU A 10 -5.29 -3.81 -0.23
C GLU A 10 -5.72 -2.50 -0.91
N ILE A 11 -4.86 -1.91 -1.75
CA ILE A 11 -5.16 -0.71 -2.55
C ILE A 11 -6.33 -0.97 -3.51
N VAL A 12 -6.20 -1.99 -4.37
CA VAL A 12 -7.20 -2.30 -5.41
C VAL A 12 -8.54 -2.72 -4.81
N SER A 13 -8.54 -3.37 -3.65
CA SER A 13 -9.78 -3.75 -2.96
C SER A 13 -10.41 -2.62 -2.15
N ASN A 14 -9.84 -1.40 -2.19
CA ASN A 14 -10.23 -0.30 -1.32
C ASN A 14 -10.34 -0.75 0.14
N ALA A 15 -9.27 -1.39 0.64
CA ALA A 15 -9.12 -1.91 1.99
C ALA A 15 -10.17 -2.92 2.47
N ILE A 16 -10.91 -3.56 1.55
CA ILE A 16 -11.72 -4.75 1.86
C ILE A 16 -10.80 -5.89 2.33
N PHE A 17 -9.69 -6.08 1.63
CA PHE A 17 -8.62 -6.94 2.09
C PHE A 17 -7.52 -6.11 2.74
N LYS A 18 -6.92 -6.67 3.79
CA LYS A 18 -5.86 -6.04 4.57
C LYS A 18 -4.55 -6.80 4.37
N ALA A 19 -3.47 -6.08 4.10
CA ALA A 19 -2.14 -6.64 4.02
C ALA A 19 -1.60 -6.86 5.44
N PRO A 20 -1.38 -8.11 5.88
CA PRO A 20 -0.93 -8.37 7.23
C PRO A 20 0.59 -8.26 7.34
N TRP A 21 1.04 -7.71 8.47
CA TRP A 21 2.42 -7.84 8.91
C TRP A 21 2.70 -9.31 9.26
N HIS A 22 3.77 -9.85 8.68
CA HIS A 22 4.21 -11.20 8.98
C HIS A 22 5.73 -11.26 9.12
N ARG A 23 6.20 -12.14 10.00
CA ARG A 23 7.62 -12.40 10.22
C ARG A 23 7.86 -13.89 10.34
N VAL A 24 9.05 -14.33 9.94
CA VAL A 24 9.51 -15.70 10.18
C VAL A 24 10.54 -15.66 11.30
N VAL A 25 10.37 -16.52 12.30
CA VAL A 25 11.31 -16.65 13.43
C VAL A 25 12.19 -17.88 13.26
N THR A 26 13.43 -17.79 13.73
CA THR A 26 14.38 -18.90 13.69
C THR A 26 14.09 -19.92 14.79
N SER A 27 14.54 -21.15 14.58
CA SER A 27 14.49 -22.22 15.59
C SER A 27 15.90 -22.74 15.83
N ALA A 28 16.29 -22.89 17.10
CA ALA A 28 17.59 -23.44 17.47
C ALA A 28 17.70 -24.95 17.18
N ASN A 29 16.56 -25.65 17.10
CA ASN A 29 16.51 -27.11 17.09
C ASN A 29 16.20 -27.70 15.72
N LYS A 30 15.80 -26.87 14.74
CA LYS A 30 15.32 -27.37 13.45
C LYS A 30 15.46 -26.34 12.34
N GLU A 31 16.01 -26.78 11.22
CA GLU A 31 16.05 -26.01 9.98
C GLU A 31 14.67 -25.92 9.32
N ARG A 32 14.40 -24.80 8.66
CA ARG A 32 13.16 -24.56 7.92
C ARG A 32 13.48 -24.02 6.53
N LEU A 33 12.98 -24.72 5.52
CA LEU A 33 12.99 -24.26 4.13
C LEU A 33 11.57 -23.91 3.68
N SER A 34 11.43 -22.79 2.96
CA SER A 34 10.17 -22.40 2.33
C SER A 34 10.41 -21.71 1.01
N LEU A 35 9.52 -21.93 0.04
CA LEU A 35 9.46 -21.20 -1.23
C LEU A 35 8.34 -20.17 -1.16
N ALA A 36 8.65 -18.91 -1.46
CA ALA A 36 7.67 -17.83 -1.59
C ALA A 36 7.55 -17.43 -3.06
N MET A 37 6.33 -17.19 -3.52
CA MET A 37 6.03 -16.69 -4.85
C MET A 37 5.19 -15.42 -4.74
N PHE A 38 5.57 -14.38 -5.46
CA PHE A 38 4.87 -13.09 -5.47
C PHE A 38 4.20 -12.90 -6.83
N TYR A 39 2.90 -12.62 -6.80
CA TYR A 39 2.14 -12.23 -7.99
C TYR A 39 1.84 -10.75 -7.91
N GLN A 40 2.50 -9.97 -8.76
CA GLN A 40 2.46 -8.50 -8.73
C GLN A 40 2.14 -7.96 -10.14
N PRO A 41 1.45 -6.81 -10.24
CA PRO A 41 1.27 -6.14 -11.52
C PRO A 41 2.61 -5.65 -12.09
N GLU A 42 2.62 -5.36 -13.40
CA GLU A 42 3.76 -4.71 -14.06
C GLU A 42 4.05 -3.33 -13.44
N PRO A 43 5.33 -2.94 -13.27
CA PRO A 43 5.72 -1.67 -12.64
C PRO A 43 5.10 -0.42 -13.27
N GLU A 44 4.87 -0.45 -14.58
CA GLU A 44 4.35 0.67 -15.38
C GLU A 44 2.84 0.87 -15.23
N ARG A 45 2.15 -0.02 -14.51
CA ARG A 45 0.70 0.04 -14.33
C ARG A 45 0.35 1.02 -13.22
N ILE A 46 -0.75 1.75 -13.42
CA ILE A 46 -1.37 2.55 -12.37
C ILE A 46 -2.40 1.67 -11.65
N ILE A 47 -2.33 1.66 -10.32
CA ILE A 47 -3.29 0.96 -9.45
C ILE A 47 -3.95 1.94 -8.49
N GLY A 48 -5.15 1.59 -8.07
CA GLY A 48 -5.98 2.36 -7.16
C GLY A 48 -7.33 1.67 -6.96
N PRO A 49 -8.18 2.19 -6.07
CA PRO A 49 -9.50 1.62 -5.85
C PRO A 49 -10.37 1.83 -7.11
N PRO A 50 -10.92 0.76 -7.72
CA PRO A 50 -11.78 0.88 -8.88
C PRO A 50 -13.08 1.57 -8.47
N GLY A 51 -13.65 2.38 -9.37
CA GLY A 51 -14.82 3.22 -9.05
C GLY A 51 -16.03 2.45 -8.52
N VAL A 52 -16.19 1.17 -8.90
CA VAL A 52 -17.26 0.29 -8.38
C VAL A 52 -17.14 -0.02 -6.89
N LEU A 53 -15.95 0.17 -6.29
CA LEU A 53 -15.67 -0.01 -4.87
C LEU A 53 -15.60 1.31 -4.10
N VAL A 54 -15.92 2.44 -4.75
CA VAL A 54 -15.93 3.78 -4.17
C VAL A 54 -17.36 4.31 -4.14
N HIS A 55 -17.88 4.59 -2.96
CA HIS A 55 -19.23 5.10 -2.75
C HIS A 55 -19.33 5.83 -1.40
N GLU A 56 -20.45 6.52 -1.11
CA GLU A 56 -20.59 7.34 0.11
C GLU A 56 -20.21 6.64 1.42
N LYS A 57 -20.59 5.37 1.60
CA LYS A 57 -20.26 4.58 2.80
C LYS A 57 -18.81 4.06 2.85
N ARG A 58 -18.08 4.17 1.74
CA ARG A 58 -16.69 3.72 1.58
C ARG A 58 -16.04 4.61 0.51
N PRO A 59 -15.59 5.82 0.89
CA PRO A 59 -14.84 6.66 -0.03
C PRO A 59 -13.54 5.98 -0.46
N ALA A 60 -12.85 6.57 -1.44
CA ALA A 60 -11.52 6.11 -1.81
C ALA A 60 -10.60 6.27 -0.59
N MET A 61 -9.93 5.19 -0.17
CA MET A 61 -8.94 5.21 0.92
C MET A 61 -7.50 5.29 0.42
N PHE A 62 -7.29 5.19 -0.89
CA PHE A 62 -5.98 5.21 -1.53
C PHE A 62 -6.05 6.06 -2.79
N LYS A 63 -4.97 6.80 -3.08
CA LYS A 63 -4.85 7.54 -4.35
C LYS A 63 -4.42 6.58 -5.46
N ASN A 64 -4.51 7.04 -6.71
CA ASN A 64 -3.97 6.29 -7.85
C ASN A 64 -2.45 6.46 -7.92
N TYR A 65 -1.70 5.36 -8.01
CA TYR A 65 -0.24 5.37 -8.05
C TYR A 65 0.32 4.42 -9.10
N LEU A 66 1.51 4.74 -9.60
CA LEU A 66 2.33 3.83 -10.39
C LEU A 66 2.82 2.70 -9.49
N VAL A 67 2.72 1.45 -9.92
CA VAL A 67 3.20 0.28 -9.15
C VAL A 67 4.68 0.40 -8.82
N GLN A 68 5.47 0.97 -9.74
CA GLN A 68 6.87 1.28 -9.52
C GLN A 68 7.11 2.17 -8.29
N THR A 69 6.23 3.13 -7.99
CA THR A 69 6.37 4.01 -6.81
C THR A 69 6.39 3.21 -5.51
N LEU A 70 5.57 2.15 -5.40
CA LEU A 70 5.60 1.26 -4.24
C LEU A 70 6.89 0.44 -4.21
N GLY A 71 7.36 -0.03 -5.36
CA GLY A 71 8.61 -0.78 -5.48
C GLY A 71 9.83 0.04 -5.04
N ASP A 72 9.91 1.29 -5.49
CA ASP A 72 11.03 2.19 -5.21
C ASP A 72 11.10 2.56 -3.72
N GLY A 73 9.96 2.78 -3.07
CA GLY A 73 9.90 3.15 -1.64
C GLY A 73 9.88 1.98 -0.66
N TYR A 74 9.78 0.74 -1.15
CA TYR A 74 9.59 -0.45 -0.29
C TYR A 74 10.72 -0.64 0.73
N TRP A 75 11.97 -0.52 0.28
CA TRP A 75 13.13 -0.75 1.15
C TRP A 75 13.31 0.32 2.22
N ASP A 76 13.03 1.58 1.88
CA ASP A 76 13.09 2.69 2.82
C ASP A 76 11.99 2.58 3.88
N ALA A 77 10.77 2.24 3.46
CA ALA A 77 9.65 1.98 4.38
C ALA A 77 9.97 0.80 5.32
N PHE A 78 10.51 -0.29 4.77
CA PHE A 78 10.94 -1.45 5.55
C PHE A 78 12.01 -1.07 6.59
N ALA A 79 13.01 -0.28 6.20
CA ALA A 79 14.05 0.19 7.11
C ALA A 79 13.51 1.12 8.21
N ALA A 80 12.50 1.94 7.89
CA ALA A 80 11.79 2.78 8.85
C ALA A 80 10.85 1.99 9.77
N GLY A 81 10.54 0.73 9.44
CA GLY A 81 9.55 -0.08 10.15
C GLY A 81 8.11 0.34 9.89
N ASP A 82 7.85 0.99 8.75
CA ASP A 82 6.55 1.52 8.37
C ASP A 82 5.95 0.77 7.17
N CYS A 83 4.64 0.87 7.00
CA CYS A 83 3.93 0.30 5.86
C CYS A 83 4.24 1.15 4.63
N THR A 84 4.56 0.54 3.49
CA THR A 84 4.95 1.30 2.29
C THR A 84 3.86 2.26 1.82
N VAL A 85 2.59 1.85 1.93
CA VAL A 85 1.45 2.73 1.58
C VAL A 85 1.30 3.95 2.51
N ASP A 86 1.76 3.86 3.75
CA ASP A 86 1.71 4.97 4.71
C ASP A 86 2.95 5.85 4.56
N PHE A 87 4.13 5.24 4.48
CA PHE A 87 5.41 5.91 4.26
C PHE A 87 5.40 6.82 3.01
N LEU A 88 4.77 6.35 1.93
CA LEU A 88 4.66 7.10 0.67
C LEU A 88 3.41 8.00 0.58
N ASN A 89 2.63 8.13 1.66
CA ASN A 89 1.37 8.87 1.69
C ASN A 89 0.37 8.46 0.60
N VAL A 90 0.35 7.15 0.28
CA VAL A 90 -0.54 6.54 -0.71
C VAL A 90 -1.96 6.40 -0.17
N ARG A 91 -2.07 6.05 1.11
CA ARG A 91 -3.32 6.07 1.84
C ARG A 91 -3.78 7.52 2.01
N ILE A 92 -5.05 7.78 1.69
CA ILE A 92 -5.66 9.11 1.79
C ILE A 92 -5.85 9.44 3.26
N ASN A 93 -5.22 10.52 3.69
CA ASN A 93 -5.36 11.06 5.05
C ASN A 93 -6.16 12.35 4.92
N ALA A 94 -7.48 12.28 5.16
CA ALA A 94 -8.42 13.35 4.86
C ALA A 94 -8.00 14.72 5.42
N GLU A 95 -7.42 14.76 6.62
CA GLU A 95 -6.97 15.99 7.27
C GLU A 95 -5.71 16.58 6.61
N ALA A 96 -4.69 15.76 6.39
CA ALA A 96 -3.40 16.17 5.80
C ALA A 96 -3.52 16.53 4.32
N ASP A 97 -4.34 15.80 3.57
CA ASP A 97 -4.54 16.03 2.13
C ASP A 97 -5.35 17.33 1.90
N THR A 98 -6.34 17.67 2.76
CA THR A 98 -7.04 18.96 2.67
C THR A 98 -6.16 20.17 2.99
N GLU A 99 -5.18 20.05 3.89
CA GLU A 99 -4.23 21.14 4.17
C GLU A 99 -3.26 21.38 3.00
N LEU A 100 -2.82 20.31 2.32
CA LEU A 100 -1.98 20.38 1.13
C LEU A 100 -2.72 21.03 -0.05
N GLU A 101 -3.97 20.64 -0.30
CA GLU A 101 -4.80 21.27 -1.33
C GLU A 101 -5.11 22.73 -1.00
N GLY A 102 -5.44 23.05 0.26
CA GLY A 102 -5.66 24.42 0.72
C GLY A 102 -4.42 25.31 0.53
N ARG A 103 -3.22 24.80 0.80
CA ARG A 103 -1.96 25.52 0.55
C ARG A 103 -1.64 25.72 -0.92
N ALA A 104 -1.92 24.72 -1.76
CA ALA A 104 -1.73 24.83 -3.21
C ALA A 104 -2.66 25.87 -3.86
N VAL A 105 -3.89 26.01 -3.35
CA VAL A 105 -4.85 27.03 -3.80
C VAL A 105 -4.41 28.44 -3.38
N VAL A 106 -3.89 28.61 -2.16
CA VAL A 106 -3.41 29.91 -1.66
C VAL A 106 -2.14 30.37 -2.37
N ALA A 107 -1.28 29.45 -2.82
CA ALA A 107 -0.04 29.79 -3.53
C ALA A 107 -0.24 30.25 -5.00
N ASN A 108 -1.44 30.07 -5.56
CA ASN A 108 -1.78 30.40 -6.96
C ASN A 108 -2.65 31.67 -7.11
N ASN A 109 -2.83 32.45 -6.03
CA ASN A 109 -3.49 33.76 -6.03
C ASN A 109 -2.52 34.85 -5.57
#